data_AF-A0A850LZU6-F1
#
_entry.id   AF-A0A850LZU6-F1
#
_cell.length_a   1.000
_cell.length_b   1.000
_cell.length_c   1.000
_cell.angle_alpha   90.00
_cell.angle_beta   90.00
_cell.angle_gamma   90.00
#
_symmetry.space_group_name_H-M   'P 1'
#
loop_
_entity.id
_entity.type
_entity.pdbx_description
1 polymer ?
#
loop_
_entity_poly.entity_id
_entity_poly.type
_entity_poly.pdbx_seq_one_letter_code
_entity_poly.pdbx_strand_id
1 'polypeptide(L)' 'FQKIKEIPFEAIEKIFIYGTADDCIEKISKFVDAGCRYFVIGLLNPGKERDQGITTYSKKIISYFQSS' A
#
# COMPACT_ATOMS: atom_id res chain seq x y z
N PHE A 1 1.36 -7.65 20.76
CA PHE A 1 2.49 -7.11 19.97
C PHE A 1 3.80 -7.91 20.11
N GLN A 2 3.84 -9.03 20.82
CA GLN A 2 5.09 -9.75 21.16
C GLN A 2 5.71 -10.57 20.00
N LYS A 3 5.04 -10.69 18.84
CA LYS A 3 5.48 -11.53 17.70
C LYS A 3 6.09 -10.77 16.52
N ILE A 4 6.15 -9.44 16.55
CA ILE A 4 6.68 -8.65 15.40
C ILE A 4 8.19 -8.91 15.19
N LYS A 5 8.92 -9.28 16.25
CA LYS A 5 10.37 -9.52 16.19
C LYS A 5 10.78 -10.81 15.47
N GLU A 6 9.84 -11.69 15.13
CA GLU A 6 10.12 -12.99 14.52
C GLU A 6 9.87 -13.02 13.00
N ILE A 7 9.29 -11.96 12.42
CA ILE A 7 9.01 -11.89 10.98
C ILE A 7 10.17 -11.14 10.31
N PRO A 8 10.93 -11.78 9.40
CA PRO A 8 11.97 -11.10 8.63
C PRO A 8 11.37 -9.95 7.83
N PHE A 9 12.06 -8.82 7.79
CA PHE A 9 11.57 -7.63 7.10
C PHE A 9 11.41 -7.89 5.60
N GLU A 10 12.27 -8.72 5.03
CA GLU A 10 12.23 -9.16 3.64
C GLU A 10 10.93 -9.91 3.31
N ALA A 11 10.33 -10.60 4.30
CA ALA A 11 9.04 -11.24 4.11
C ALA A 11 7.92 -10.21 4.02
N ILE A 12 8.00 -9.12 4.80
CA ILE A 12 7.05 -7.99 4.77
C ILE A 12 7.11 -7.27 3.43
N GLU A 13 8.32 -7.02 2.90
CA GLU A 13 8.54 -6.39 1.59
C GLU A 13 7.92 -7.15 0.41
N LYS A 14 7.86 -8.49 0.51
CA LYS A 14 7.30 -9.34 -0.55
C LYS A 14 5.78 -9.41 -0.54
N ILE A 15 5.15 -9.16 0.61
CA ILE A 15 3.71 -9.41 0.79
C ILE A 15 2.89 -8.14 0.99
N PHE A 16 3.52 -7.01 1.37
CA PHE A 16 2.82 -5.75 1.61
C PHE A 16 3.34 -4.63 0.72
N ILE A 17 2.41 -3.79 0.28
CA ILE A 17 2.69 -2.47 -0.27
C ILE A 17 2.57 -1.47 0.88
N TYR A 18 3.71 -0.94 1.33
CA TYR A 18 3.81 0.01 2.44
C TYR A 18 4.90 1.06 2.19
N GLY A 19 4.80 2.18 2.93
CA GLY A 19 5.72 3.31 2.85
C GLY A 19 4.95 4.63 2.72
N THR A 20 5.60 5.60 2.06
CA THR A 20 4.98 6.85 1.62
C THR A 20 3.99 6.61 0.46
N ALA A 21 3.30 7.67 0.02
CA ALA A 21 2.42 7.58 -1.14
C ALA A 21 3.19 7.21 -2.41
N ASP A 22 4.39 7.78 -2.59
CA ASP A 22 5.23 7.53 -3.77
C ASP A 22 5.76 6.10 -3.78
N ASP A 23 6.18 5.57 -2.61
CA ASP A 23 6.58 4.16 -2.48
C ASP A 23 5.44 3.21 -2.87
N CYS A 24 4.21 3.55 -2.47
CA CYS A 24 3.03 2.75 -2.81
C CYS A 24 2.72 2.84 -4.31
N ILE A 25 2.80 4.03 -4.91
CA ILE A 25 2.58 4.25 -6.35
C ILE A 25 3.60 3.44 -7.17
N GLU A 26 4.89 3.52 -6.83
CA GLU A 26 5.93 2.77 -7.55
C GLU A 26 5.67 1.26 -7.50
N LYS A 27 5.33 0.73 -6.32
CA LYS A 27 5.04 -0.69 -6.13
C LYS A 27 3.76 -1.12 -6.86
N ILE A 28 2.69 -0.32 -6.82
CA ILE A 28 1.44 -0.60 -7.54
C ILE A 28 1.66 -0.57 -9.06
N SER A 29 2.46 0.38 -9.56
CA SER A 29 2.76 0.53 -10.99
C SER A 29 3.32 -0.76 -11.58
N LYS A 30 4.20 -1.47 -10.84
CA LYS A 30 4.75 -2.76 -11.25
C LYS A 30 3.65 -3.81 -11.55
N PHE A 31 2.56 -3.81 -10.79
CA PHE A 31 1.42 -4.70 -11.05
C PHE A 31 0.57 -4.21 -12.23
N VAL A 32 0.37 -2.91 -12.35
CA VAL A 32 -0.38 -2.30 -13.47
C VAL A 32 0.31 -2.58 -14.81
N ASP A 33 1.63 -2.41 -14.86
CA ASP A 33 2.48 -2.68 -16.02
C ASP A 33 2.45 -4.17 -16.41
N ALA A 34 2.35 -5.05 -15.43
CA ALA A 34 2.16 -6.50 -15.62
C ALA A 34 0.72 -6.88 -16.05
N GLY A 35 -0.19 -5.91 -16.20
CA GLY A 35 -1.56 -6.13 -16.68
C GLY A 35 -2.64 -6.20 -15.60
N CYS A 36 -2.30 -6.02 -14.32
CA CYS A 36 -3.31 -5.96 -13.25
C CYS A 36 -4.21 -4.73 -13.42
N ARG A 37 -5.52 -4.89 -13.18
CA ARG A 37 -6.51 -3.81 -13.31
C ARG A 37 -7.40 -3.62 -12.08
N TYR A 38 -7.54 -4.65 -11.24
CA TYR A 38 -8.40 -4.62 -10.07
C TYR A 38 -7.60 -4.95 -8.82
N PHE A 39 -7.66 -4.06 -7.83
CA PHE A 39 -6.94 -4.19 -6.56
C PHE A 39 -7.92 -4.23 -5.39
N VAL A 40 -7.63 -5.07 -4.40
CA VAL A 40 -8.31 -5.06 -3.10
C VAL A 40 -7.32 -4.53 -2.07
N ILE A 41 -7.69 -3.48 -1.35
CA ILE A 41 -6.82 -2.81 -0.39
C ILE A 41 -7.33 -3.08 1.03
N GLY A 42 -6.48 -3.71 1.85
CA GLY A 42 -6.70 -3.88 3.28
C GLY A 42 -5.78 -2.96 4.09
N LEU A 43 -6.32 -1.89 4.66
CA LEU A 43 -5.56 -1.00 5.54
C LEU A 43 -5.57 -1.55 6.98
N LEU A 44 -4.42 -2.04 7.42
CA LEU A 44 -4.28 -2.78 8.68
C LEU A 44 -4.04 -1.90 9.91
N ASN A 45 -3.73 -0.62 9.71
CA ASN A 45 -3.54 0.31 10.82
C ASN A 45 -4.82 0.43 11.66
N PRO A 46 -4.73 0.50 13.00
CA PRO A 46 -5.86 0.84 13.84
C PRO A 46 -6.14 2.35 13.81
N GLY A 47 -7.31 2.77 14.28
CA GLY A 47 -7.59 4.15 14.67
C GLY A 47 -7.39 5.22 13.58
N LYS A 48 -6.91 6.40 13.99
CA LYS A 48 -6.77 7.60 13.14
C LYS A 48 -5.79 7.38 12.00
N GLU A 49 -4.80 6.53 12.20
CA GLU A 49 -3.80 6.16 11.21
C GLU A 49 -4.46 5.43 10.03
N ARG A 50 -5.53 4.65 10.27
CA ARG A 50 -6.35 4.07 9.21
C ARG A 50 -7.02 5.15 8.37
N ASP A 51 -7.65 6.13 9.01
CA ASP A 51 -8.39 7.20 8.33
C ASP A 51 -7.45 8.09 7.49
N GLN A 52 -6.25 8.34 8.01
CA GLN A 52 -5.17 8.99 7.28
C GLN A 52 -4.69 8.15 6.10
N GLY A 53 -4.56 6.84 6.28
CA GLY A 53 -4.27 5.88 5.20
C GLY A 53 -5.34 5.92 4.10
N ILE A 54 -6.63 5.84 4.45
CA ILE A 54 -7.76 5.94 3.51
C ILE A 54 -7.69 7.26 2.74
N THR A 55 -7.49 8.37 3.45
CA THR A 55 -7.39 9.70 2.84
C THR A 55 -6.22 9.78 1.86
N THR A 56 -5.06 9.22 2.24
CA THR A 56 -3.85 9.21 1.40
C THR A 56 -4.06 8.37 0.14
N TYR A 57 -4.65 7.17 0.28
CA TYR A 57 -4.97 6.32 -0.85
C TYR A 57 -5.95 7.01 -1.81
N SER A 58 -7.02 7.60 -1.29
CA SER A 58 -8.02 8.29 -2.12
C SER A 58 -7.44 9.50 -2.84
N LYS A 59 -6.76 10.40 -2.12
CA LYS A 59 -6.37 11.72 -2.67
C LYS A 59 -5.07 11.72 -3.44
N LYS A 60 -4.15 10.79 -3.16
CA LYS A 60 -2.82 10.77 -3.77
C LYS A 60 -2.63 9.54 -4.65
N ILE A 61 -2.82 8.35 -4.11
CA ILE A 61 -2.44 7.10 -4.80
C ILE A 61 -3.43 6.76 -5.91
N ILE A 62 -4.72 6.62 -5.61
CA ILE A 62 -5.75 6.28 -6.61
C ILE A 62 -5.88 7.40 -7.64
N SER A 63 -5.84 8.66 -7.19
CA SER A 63 -5.89 9.84 -8.06
C SER A 63 -4.79 9.85 -9.13
N TYR A 64 -3.57 9.41 -8.78
CA TYR A 64 -2.45 9.29 -9.72
C TYR A 64 -2.80 8.36 -10.89
N PHE A 65 -3.32 7.16 -10.61
CA PHE A 65 -3.65 6.15 -11.61
C PHE A 65 -4.93 6.44 -12.42
N GLN A 66 -5.79 7.37 -11.96
CA GLN A 66 -6.95 7.83 -12.72
C GLN A 66 -6.60 8.92 -13.73
N SER A 67 -5.46 9.59 -13.53
CA SER A 67 -4.99 10.69 -14.37
C SER A 67 -3.97 10.24 -15.43
N SER A 68 -3.65 8.94 -15.48
CA SER A 68 -2.65 8.34 -16.39
C SER A 68 -3.29 7.74 -17.64
#